data_AF-A0A7S0E6A6-F1
#
_entry.id   AF-A0A7S0E6A6-F1
#
_cell.length_a   1.000
_cell.length_b   1.000
_cell.length_c   1.000
_cell.angle_alpha   90.00
_cell.angle_beta   90.00
_cell.angle_gamma   90.00
#
_symmetry.space_group_name_H-M   'P 1'
#
loop_
_entity.id
_entity.type
_entity.pdbx_description
1 polymer ?
#
loop_
_entity_poly.entity_id
_entity_poly.type
_entity_poly.pdbx_seq_one_letter_code
_entity_poly.pdbx_strand_id
1 'polypeptide(L)'
;MYIGGGVLTGGCVQEEIRFSICPELIISCLMCTVMNLGEAVQILGAEQFSSYAGYGFSLRFAGPCIDKQKRAEDGSVLRGIFAIDAYDGRRRDFNIRVQMQDVMMLREITKAAAGFSLMDDSMKLYSVLATGNWGCGVFGG
;
A
#
# COMPACT_ATOMS: atom_id res chain seq x y z
N MET A 1 -1.12 -4.22 -10.59
CA MET A 1 0.31 -4.25 -10.17
C MET A 1 0.52 -5.48 -9.27
N TYR A 2 1.74 -6.00 -9.13
CA TYR A 2 2.03 -7.00 -8.10
C TYR A 2 2.25 -6.30 -6.75
N ILE A 3 1.75 -6.88 -5.67
CA ILE A 3 1.98 -6.38 -4.31
C ILE A 3 3.47 -6.36 -3.99
N GLY A 4 3.92 -5.31 -3.30
CA GLY A 4 5.33 -5.08 -2.97
C GLY A 4 6.14 -4.45 -4.09
N GLY A 5 5.56 -4.26 -5.28
CA GLY A 5 6.18 -3.53 -6.39
C GLY A 5 7.60 -4.01 -6.71
N GLY A 6 8.56 -3.11 -6.58
CA GLY A 6 9.99 -3.37 -6.79
C GLY A 6 10.79 -3.70 -5.53
N VAL A 7 10.17 -4.11 -4.41
CA VAL A 7 10.89 -4.22 -3.11
C VAL A 7 12.10 -5.16 -3.18
N LEU A 8 12.03 -6.21 -4.00
CA LEU A 8 13.13 -7.17 -4.21
C LEU A 8 14.06 -6.80 -5.38
N THR A 9 13.78 -5.71 -6.09
CA THR A 9 14.46 -5.32 -7.34
C THR A 9 14.93 -3.85 -7.34
N GLY A 10 14.94 -3.20 -6.18
CA GLY A 10 15.50 -1.85 -6.00
C GLY A 10 14.50 -0.70 -6.06
N GLY A 11 13.18 -0.99 -6.05
CA GLY A 11 12.17 0.03 -5.83
C GLY A 11 12.35 0.69 -4.46
N CYS A 12 12.14 2.00 -4.41
CA CYS A 12 12.46 2.83 -3.24
C CYS A 12 11.44 3.96 -3.07
N VAL A 13 10.19 3.73 -3.48
CA VAL A 13 9.07 4.66 -3.29
C VAL A 13 8.13 4.11 -2.21
N GLN A 14 6.92 4.67 -2.09
CA GLN A 14 6.07 4.46 -0.92
C GLN A 14 5.82 2.98 -0.56
N GLU A 15 5.52 2.15 -1.55
CA GLU A 15 5.22 0.73 -1.34
C GLU A 15 6.47 -0.02 -0.88
N GLU A 16 7.59 0.11 -1.59
CA GLU A 16 8.81 -0.63 -1.26
C GLU A 16 9.44 -0.16 0.04
N ILE A 17 9.37 1.14 0.36
CA ILE A 17 9.78 1.66 1.67
C ILE A 17 8.96 0.98 2.76
N ARG A 18 7.64 0.86 2.59
CA ARG A 18 6.77 0.25 3.59
C ARG A 18 7.11 -1.22 3.81
N PHE A 19 7.34 -1.96 2.73
CA PHE A 19 7.73 -3.38 2.79
C PHE A 19 9.15 -3.55 3.36
N SER A 20 10.05 -2.58 3.16
CA SER A 20 11.40 -2.63 3.72
C SER A 20 11.42 -2.42 5.23
N ILE A 21 10.60 -1.48 5.75
CA ILE A 21 10.54 -1.22 7.20
C ILE A 21 9.63 -2.19 7.97
N CYS A 22 8.69 -2.84 7.27
CA CYS A 22 7.81 -3.89 7.77
C CYS A 22 8.00 -5.17 6.92
N PRO A 23 9.13 -5.90 7.06
CA PRO A 23 9.50 -7.00 6.17
C PRO A 23 8.52 -8.18 6.18
N GLU A 24 7.69 -8.32 7.21
CA GLU A 24 6.60 -9.32 7.25
C GLU A 24 5.63 -9.15 6.07
N LEU A 25 5.50 -7.95 5.52
CA LEU A 25 4.67 -7.69 4.33
C LEU A 25 5.19 -8.44 3.09
N ILE A 26 6.48 -8.76 3.00
CA ILE A 26 7.11 -9.39 1.83
C ILE A 26 6.52 -10.78 1.56
N ILE A 27 6.00 -11.49 2.57
CA ILE A 27 5.36 -12.79 2.37
C ILE A 27 4.16 -12.70 1.40
N SER A 28 3.50 -11.55 1.32
CA SER A 28 2.40 -11.32 0.38
C SER A 28 2.85 -11.38 -1.08
N CYS A 29 4.12 -11.09 -1.39
CA CYS A 29 4.68 -11.23 -2.73
C CYS A 29 4.69 -12.69 -3.21
N LEU A 30 4.75 -13.65 -2.27
CA LEU A 30 4.69 -15.08 -2.55
C LEU A 30 3.25 -15.59 -2.63
N MET A 31 2.38 -15.07 -1.76
CA MET A 31 1.04 -15.63 -1.54
C MET A 31 -0.03 -15.00 -2.46
N CYS A 32 0.13 -13.74 -2.84
CA CYS A 32 -0.90 -12.98 -3.55
C CYS A 32 -0.59 -12.89 -5.04
N THR A 33 -1.58 -13.22 -5.87
CA THR A 33 -1.56 -12.94 -7.30
C THR A 33 -1.79 -11.45 -7.59
N VAL A 34 -1.67 -11.05 -8.86
CA VAL A 34 -2.04 -9.69 -9.30
C VAL A 34 -3.50 -9.42 -8.94
N MET A 35 -3.77 -8.23 -8.38
CA MET A 35 -5.12 -7.78 -8.06
C MET A 35 -5.90 -7.42 -9.33
N ASN A 36 -7.12 -7.93 -9.43
CA ASN A 36 -8.15 -7.47 -10.36
C ASN A 36 -8.76 -6.14 -9.91
N LEU A 37 -9.62 -5.51 -10.73
CA LEU A 37 -10.22 -4.21 -10.43
C LEU A 37 -10.99 -4.17 -9.09
N GLY A 38 -11.76 -5.22 -8.80
CA GLY A 38 -12.53 -5.34 -7.56
C GLY A 38 -11.77 -5.96 -6.39
N GLU A 39 -10.45 -6.13 -6.49
CA GLU A 39 -9.64 -6.78 -5.47
C GLU A 39 -8.71 -5.80 -4.78
N ALA A 40 -8.48 -6.03 -3.50
CA ALA A 40 -7.48 -5.37 -2.68
C ALA A 40 -6.83 -6.43 -1.77
N VAL A 41 -5.62 -6.15 -1.28
CA VAL A 41 -4.96 -7.03 -0.31
C VAL A 41 -4.91 -6.33 1.04
N GLN A 42 -5.41 -7.00 2.06
CA GLN A 42 -5.35 -6.54 3.43
C GLN A 42 -4.35 -7.37 4.22
N ILE A 43 -3.43 -6.70 4.91
CA ILE A 43 -2.45 -7.33 5.78
C ILE A 43 -2.55 -6.69 7.16
N LEU A 44 -2.84 -7.51 8.17
CA LEU A 44 -2.97 -7.09 9.55
C LEU A 44 -1.77 -7.58 10.35
N GLY A 45 -1.36 -6.83 11.38
CA GLY A 45 -0.35 -7.33 12.32
C GLY A 45 1.10 -6.95 12.02
N ALA A 46 1.39 -6.37 10.86
CA ALA A 46 2.77 -6.15 10.43
C ALA A 46 3.52 -5.13 11.29
N GLU A 47 4.59 -5.57 11.93
CA GLU A 47 5.44 -4.77 12.82
C GLU A 47 6.46 -3.94 12.01
N GLN A 48 6.76 -2.74 12.51
CA GLN A 48 7.83 -1.92 11.96
C GLN A 48 9.13 -2.16 12.72
N PHE A 49 10.13 -2.67 12.02
CA PHE A 49 11.43 -3.03 12.59
C PHE A 49 12.50 -1.95 12.36
N SER A 50 12.32 -1.12 11.33
CA SER A 50 13.32 -0.14 10.90
C SER A 50 12.76 1.27 10.85
N SER A 51 13.56 2.23 11.28
CA SER A 51 13.36 3.64 10.96
C SER A 51 14.05 3.95 9.65
N TYR A 52 13.55 4.94 8.91
CA TYR A 52 14.14 5.36 7.63
C TYR A 52 14.18 6.87 7.49
N ALA A 53 15.02 7.35 6.58
CA ALA A 53 15.07 8.74 6.15
C ALA A 53 15.25 8.81 4.64
N GLY A 54 14.83 9.92 4.05
CA GLY A 54 14.86 10.10 2.59
C GLY A 54 13.76 9.33 1.86
N TYR A 55 13.80 9.42 0.54
CA TYR A 55 12.83 8.84 -0.39
C TYR A 55 13.49 8.66 -1.77
N GLY A 56 13.05 7.67 -2.55
CA GLY A 56 13.68 7.36 -3.83
C GLY A 56 15.17 7.04 -3.64
N PHE A 57 16.02 7.59 -4.51
CA PHE A 57 17.47 7.38 -4.46
C PHE A 57 18.17 7.91 -3.19
N SER A 58 17.49 8.70 -2.35
CA SER A 58 18.02 9.18 -1.06
C SER A 58 17.61 8.32 0.14
N LEU A 59 16.83 7.26 -0.09
CA LEU A 59 16.34 6.35 0.94
C LEU A 59 17.53 5.70 1.66
N ARG A 60 17.49 5.75 3.00
CA ARG A 60 18.49 5.11 3.85
C ARG A 60 17.86 4.59 5.14
N PHE A 61 18.44 3.51 5.64
CA PHE A 61 18.17 3.01 6.99
C PHE A 61 18.59 4.06 8.03
N ALA A 62 17.71 4.35 8.98
CA ALA A 62 17.93 5.36 10.02
C ALA A 62 18.01 4.75 11.44
N GLY A 63 18.24 3.44 11.54
CA GLY A 63 18.35 2.72 12.80
C GLY A 63 17.15 1.81 13.09
N PRO A 64 17.28 0.94 14.12
CA PRO A 64 16.18 0.06 14.52
C PRO A 64 14.97 0.87 14.99
N CYS A 65 13.78 0.32 14.82
CA CYS A 65 12.54 0.86 15.36
C CYS A 65 12.00 -0.09 16.44
N ILE A 66 11.57 0.47 17.56
CA ILE A 66 10.73 -0.23 18.53
C ILE A 66 9.30 0.21 18.24
N ASP A 67 8.48 -0.68 17.70
CA ASP A 67 7.11 -0.34 17.33
C ASP A 67 6.28 -0.05 18.59
N LYS A 68 5.71 1.16 18.64
CA LYS A 68 4.91 1.67 19.77
C LYS A 68 3.40 1.48 19.57
N GLN A 69 2.99 0.84 18.47
CA GLN A 69 1.58 0.56 18.24
C GLN A 69 1.02 -0.38 19.32
N LYS A 70 -0.28 -0.23 19.57
CA LYS A 70 -1.00 -1.15 20.46
C LYS A 70 -0.99 -2.56 19.88
N ARG A 71 -1.08 -3.56 20.75
CA ARG A 71 -1.18 -4.97 20.36
C ARG A 71 -2.53 -5.54 20.81
N ALA A 72 -3.03 -6.50 20.06
CA ALA A 72 -4.17 -7.31 20.45
C ALA A 72 -3.76 -8.31 21.56
N GLU A 73 -4.74 -9.04 22.10
CA GLU A 73 -4.52 -10.03 23.16
C GLU A 73 -3.60 -11.18 22.74
N ASP A 74 -3.57 -11.51 21.44
CA ASP A 74 -2.69 -12.51 20.84
C ASP A 74 -1.26 -12.00 20.57
N GLY A 75 -0.99 -10.72 20.84
CA GLY A 75 0.29 -10.06 20.60
C GLY A 75 0.45 -9.42 19.21
N SER A 76 -0.52 -9.60 18.31
CA SER A 76 -0.51 -8.99 16.97
C SER A 76 -0.54 -7.47 17.04
N VAL A 77 0.26 -6.78 16.23
CA VAL A 77 0.24 -5.32 16.16
C VAL A 77 -1.11 -4.86 15.59
N LEU A 78 -1.78 -3.92 16.25
CA LEU A 78 -3.03 -3.33 15.77
C LEU A 78 -2.76 -2.32 14.66
N ARG A 79 -2.36 -2.85 13.50
CA ARG A 79 -2.12 -2.10 12.28
C ARG A 79 -2.67 -2.86 11.08
N GLY A 80 -3.49 -2.19 10.28
CA GLY A 80 -3.94 -2.69 8.98
C GLY A 80 -3.25 -1.95 7.84
N ILE A 81 -2.73 -2.70 6.88
CA ILE A 81 -2.20 -2.22 5.62
C ILE A 81 -3.13 -2.69 4.50
N PHE A 82 -3.64 -1.75 3.72
CA PHE A 82 -4.59 -1.99 2.64
C PHE A 82 -3.90 -1.63 1.32
N ALA A 83 -3.42 -2.64 0.60
CA ALA A 83 -2.77 -2.46 -0.69
C ALA A 83 -3.84 -2.37 -1.79
N ILE A 84 -3.82 -1.25 -2.49
CA ILE A 84 -4.63 -0.95 -3.67
C ILE A 84 -3.74 -0.35 -4.76
N ASP A 85 -3.92 -0.77 -6.01
CA ASP A 85 -3.11 -0.31 -7.12
C ASP A 85 -3.84 0.73 -7.98
N ALA A 86 -3.34 1.97 -7.98
CA ALA A 86 -3.81 3.02 -8.89
C ALA A 86 -3.48 2.66 -10.35
N TYR A 87 -4.15 3.30 -11.30
CA TYR A 87 -3.87 3.10 -12.71
C TYR A 87 -2.43 3.51 -13.06
N ASP A 88 -1.72 2.66 -13.79
CA ASP A 88 -0.34 2.93 -14.20
C ASP A 88 -0.30 3.76 -15.48
N GLY A 89 -0.19 5.08 -15.33
CA GLY A 89 -0.14 6.04 -16.43
C GLY A 89 1.18 6.05 -17.22
N ARG A 90 2.24 5.38 -16.75
CA ARG A 90 3.60 5.50 -17.34
C ARG A 90 3.71 5.03 -18.79
N ARG A 91 2.82 4.14 -19.21
CA ARG A 91 2.92 3.41 -20.50
C ARG A 91 1.95 3.90 -21.56
N ARG A 92 1.21 4.98 -21.31
CA ARG A 92 0.18 5.51 -22.22
C ARG A 92 0.24 7.03 -22.27
N ASP A 93 -0.46 7.64 -23.24
CA ASP A 93 -0.76 9.07 -23.23
C ASP A 93 -1.76 9.36 -22.09
N PHE A 94 -1.27 9.25 -20.86
CA PHE A 94 -2.03 9.47 -19.64
C PHE A 94 -1.87 10.93 -19.24
N ASN A 95 -2.97 11.67 -19.35
CA ASN A 95 -3.05 13.07 -19.01
C ASN A 95 -4.37 13.34 -18.31
N ILE A 96 -4.54 14.56 -17.79
CA ILE A 96 -5.72 14.94 -17.01
C ILE A 96 -7.04 14.69 -17.75
N ARG A 97 -7.08 14.82 -19.08
CA ARG A 97 -8.30 14.57 -19.86
C ARG A 97 -8.69 13.09 -19.84
N VAL A 98 -7.70 12.19 -19.86
CA VAL A 98 -7.92 10.74 -19.79
C VAL A 98 -8.33 10.35 -18.37
N GLN A 99 -7.63 10.84 -17.35
CA GLN A 99 -7.93 10.54 -15.95
C GLN A 99 -9.35 10.99 -15.55
N MET A 100 -9.82 12.11 -16.10
CA MET A 100 -11.15 12.66 -15.85
C MET A 100 -12.27 12.02 -16.69
N GLN A 101 -11.99 10.97 -17.48
CA GLN A 101 -13.06 10.20 -18.12
C GLN A 101 -13.81 9.36 -17.09
N ASP A 102 -15.13 9.25 -17.24
CA ASP A 102 -15.99 8.50 -16.31
C ASP A 102 -15.50 7.08 -16.06
N VAL A 103 -15.02 6.39 -17.09
CA VAL A 103 -14.47 5.02 -16.98
C VAL A 103 -13.22 4.97 -16.09
N MET A 104 -12.37 5.99 -16.14
CA MET A 104 -11.13 6.06 -15.37
C MET A 104 -11.41 6.47 -13.92
N MET A 105 -12.28 7.46 -13.71
CA MET A 105 -12.74 7.83 -12.37
C MET A 105 -13.45 6.66 -11.68
N LEU A 106 -14.35 5.97 -12.39
CA LEU A 106 -15.08 4.81 -11.85
C LEU A 106 -14.13 3.65 -11.51
N ARG A 107 -13.09 3.43 -12.34
CA ARG A 107 -12.03 2.46 -12.05
C ARG A 107 -11.37 2.77 -10.70
N GLU A 108 -10.94 4.01 -10.48
CA GLU A 108 -10.26 4.39 -9.24
C GLU A 108 -11.18 4.35 -8.03
N ILE A 109 -12.43 4.78 -8.17
CA ILE A 109 -13.45 4.69 -7.11
C ILE A 109 -13.70 3.22 -6.75
N THR A 110 -13.81 2.33 -7.75
CA THR A 110 -14.05 0.90 -7.52
C THR A 110 -12.86 0.25 -6.82
N LYS A 111 -11.63 0.57 -7.22
CA LYS A 111 -10.41 0.07 -6.58
C LYS A 111 -10.30 0.56 -5.13
N ALA A 112 -10.56 1.84 -4.88
CA ALA A 112 -10.58 2.40 -3.53
C ALA A 112 -11.66 1.73 -2.67
N ALA A 113 -12.87 1.53 -3.22
CA ALA A 113 -13.95 0.84 -2.54
C ALA A 113 -13.58 -0.61 -2.19
N ALA A 114 -12.89 -1.34 -3.08
CA ALA A 114 -12.43 -2.69 -2.79
C ALA A 114 -11.49 -2.76 -1.57
N GLY A 115 -10.65 -1.73 -1.37
CA GLY A 115 -9.74 -1.66 -0.22
C GLY A 115 -10.37 -1.10 1.06
N PHE A 116 -11.36 -0.22 0.96
CA PHE A 116 -11.91 0.51 2.10
C PHE A 116 -13.24 -0.04 2.63
N SER A 117 -13.88 -0.94 1.88
CA SER A 117 -15.12 -1.56 2.34
C SER A 117 -14.86 -2.42 3.57
N LEU A 118 -15.60 -2.16 4.65
CA LEU A 118 -15.55 -2.95 5.87
C LEU A 118 -16.12 -4.34 5.58
N MET A 119 -15.27 -5.35 5.53
CA MET A 119 -15.67 -6.73 5.24
C MET A 119 -16.34 -7.41 6.44
N ASP A 120 -16.00 -6.99 7.67
CA ASP A 120 -16.47 -7.63 8.90
C ASP A 120 -16.37 -6.71 10.14
N ASP A 121 -16.81 -7.22 11.30
CA ASP A 121 -16.72 -6.52 12.59
C ASP A 121 -15.29 -6.35 13.11
N SER A 122 -14.32 -7.16 12.65
CA SER A 122 -12.91 -7.06 13.05
C SER A 122 -12.30 -5.74 12.58
N MET A 123 -12.84 -5.20 11.48
CA MET A 123 -12.45 -3.92 10.92
C MET A 123 -12.83 -2.70 11.76
N LYS A 124 -13.71 -2.86 12.77
CA LYS A 124 -14.02 -1.78 13.73
C LYS A 124 -12.78 -1.33 14.51
N LEU A 125 -11.78 -2.20 14.65
CA LEU A 125 -10.48 -1.87 15.26
C LEU A 125 -9.63 -0.92 14.38
N TYR A 126 -9.95 -0.81 13.09
CA TYR A 126 -9.24 -0.03 12.08
C TYR A 126 -10.13 1.07 11.50
N SER A 127 -10.81 1.83 12.36
CA SER A 127 -11.86 2.79 11.98
C SER A 127 -11.37 4.07 11.29
N VAL A 128 -10.06 4.32 11.25
CA VAL A 128 -9.46 5.51 10.64
C VAL A 128 -8.66 5.12 9.42
N LEU A 129 -9.02 5.71 8.27
CA LEU A 129 -8.25 5.59 7.04
C LEU A 129 -7.13 6.64 7.01
N ALA A 130 -5.88 6.19 7.00
CA ALA A 130 -4.72 7.04 6.75
C ALA A 130 -4.22 6.81 5.32
N THR A 131 -4.37 7.81 4.46
CA THR A 131 -3.94 7.77 3.05
C THR A 131 -3.28 9.10 2.64
N GLY A 132 -2.91 9.25 1.37
CA GLY A 132 -2.31 10.46 0.82
C GLY A 132 -2.49 10.53 -0.69
N ASN A 133 -1.50 11.08 -1.40
CA ASN A 133 -1.51 11.25 -2.85
C ASN A 133 -1.29 9.91 -3.58
N TRP A 134 -2.24 8.99 -3.46
CA TRP A 134 -2.21 7.65 -4.06
C TRP A 134 -2.21 7.74 -5.59
N GLY A 135 -1.21 7.14 -6.24
CA GLY A 135 -1.07 7.16 -7.70
C GLY A 135 -0.46 8.44 -8.30
N CYS A 136 -0.28 9.52 -7.54
CA CYS A 136 0.19 10.81 -8.08
C CYS A 136 1.72 10.96 -8.16
N GLY A 137 2.47 9.86 -7.96
CA GLY A 137 3.93 9.84 -8.05
C GLY A 137 4.38 9.20 -9.36
N VAL A 138 5.03 8.05 -9.26
CA VAL A 138 5.53 7.27 -10.39
C VAL A 138 4.45 6.93 -11.43
N PHE A 139 3.18 6.87 -11.02
CA PHE A 139 2.06 6.54 -11.91
C PHE A 139 1.43 7.73 -12.64
N GLY A 140 1.78 8.96 -12.28
CA GLY A 140 1.40 10.17 -13.02
C GLY A 140 -0.08 10.55 -12.94
N GLY A 141 -0.79 10.11 -11.90
CA GLY A 141 -2.14 10.60 -11.58
C GLY A 141 -2.18 11.94 -10.89
#